data_AF-A0A4U1JM18-F1
#
_entry.id   AF-A0A4U1JM18-F1
#
_cell.length_a   1.000
_cell.length_b   1.000
_cell.length_c   1.000
_cell.angle_alpha   90.00
_cell.angle_beta   90.00
_cell.angle_gamma   90.00
#
_symmetry.space_group_name_H-M   'P 1'
#
loop_
_entity.id
_entity.type
_entity.pdbx_description
1 polymer ?
#
loop_
_entity_poly.entity_id
_entity_poly.type
_entity_poly.pdbx_seq_one_letter_code
_entity_poly.pdbx_strand_id
1 'polypeptide(L)'
;MTAPAMTRPAAVTALALRLGADPDRICGQVHLRQHGRINLGLPHDAWLAFTAEEILSVTACAFSWRARLGPAQAVVMLDSLDAGKPGRFGVSAFGRVPIPFAPRPQALPRSQRLRYLTELPLVPDAMLHNRALRWEEIDESHLRVATGLGAETVEATFTLGAEGRVASIFLPDPWNFSSRRDTAAGWFGSYADYDRIRNRWIPFHTDVHRRLADRSIGLWVATLFDWQMSGDGLAAPGPSAPRRMPPAAAPPPPLQGATP
;
A
#
# COMPACT_ATOMS: atom_id res chain seq x y z
N MET A 1 -27.85 17.98 15.34
CA MET A 1 -27.99 16.67 14.70
C MET A 1 -26.63 15.99 14.74
N THR A 2 -26.40 15.14 15.74
CA THR A 2 -25.11 14.46 15.92
C THR A 2 -25.07 13.29 14.93
N ALA A 3 -24.06 13.25 14.06
CA ALA A 3 -23.87 12.10 13.17
C ALA A 3 -23.80 10.82 14.02
N PRO A 4 -24.46 9.71 13.64
CA PRO A 4 -24.36 8.47 14.39
C PRO A 4 -22.88 8.08 14.47
N ALA A 5 -22.42 7.72 15.67
CA ALA A 5 -21.11 7.11 15.84
C ALA A 5 -21.10 5.85 14.97
N MET A 6 -20.35 5.87 13.86
CA MET A 6 -20.23 4.71 13.00
C MET A 6 -19.51 3.62 13.80
N THR A 7 -20.30 2.67 14.31
CA THR A 7 -19.77 1.50 15.01
C THR A 7 -19.00 0.66 14.01
N ARG A 8 -17.74 0.36 14.33
CA ARG A 8 -16.91 -0.53 13.52
C ARG A 8 -17.55 -1.92 13.44
N PRO A 9 -17.67 -2.55 12.24
CA PRO A 9 -18.16 -3.91 12.12
C PRO A 9 -17.33 -4.91 12.94
N ALA A 10 -17.99 -5.94 13.48
CA ALA A 10 -17.33 -7.00 14.25
C ALA A 10 -16.26 -7.71 13.42
N ALA A 11 -16.50 -7.95 12.12
CA ALA A 11 -15.55 -8.58 11.22
C ALA A 11 -14.22 -7.80 11.07
N VAL A 12 -14.26 -6.47 11.14
CA VAL A 12 -13.05 -5.63 11.07
C VAL A 12 -12.24 -5.75 12.36
N THR A 13 -12.92 -5.77 13.51
CA THR A 13 -12.26 -6.03 14.80
C THR A 13 -11.63 -7.42 14.81
N ALA A 14 -12.36 -8.43 14.33
CA ALA A 14 -11.84 -9.80 14.20
C ALA A 14 -10.64 -9.89 13.26
N LEU A 15 -10.65 -9.19 12.11
CA LEU A 15 -9.51 -9.11 11.20
C LEU A 15 -8.30 -8.49 11.90
N ALA A 16 -8.47 -7.33 12.52
CA ALA A 16 -7.35 -6.63 13.14
C ALA A 16 -6.71 -7.45 14.26
N LEU A 17 -7.53 -8.06 15.13
CA LEU A 17 -7.07 -8.96 16.19
C LEU A 17 -6.36 -10.20 15.62
N ARG A 18 -6.89 -10.78 14.54
CA ARG A 18 -6.24 -11.91 13.83
C ARG A 18 -4.89 -11.52 13.26
N LEU A 19 -4.75 -10.29 12.77
CA LEU A 19 -3.48 -9.73 12.31
C LEU A 19 -2.56 -9.30 13.47
N GLY A 20 -2.98 -9.47 14.73
CA GLY A 20 -2.17 -9.18 15.91
C GLY A 20 -2.17 -7.71 16.35
N ALA A 21 -3.13 -6.91 15.89
CA ALA A 21 -3.34 -5.56 16.38
C ALA A 21 -3.60 -5.56 17.89
N ASP A 22 -3.09 -4.55 18.58
CA ASP A 22 -3.23 -4.41 20.02
C ASP A 22 -4.38 -3.42 20.33
N PRO A 23 -5.49 -3.86 20.97
CA PRO A 23 -6.60 -3.00 21.35
C PRO A 23 -6.24 -1.91 22.35
N ASP A 24 -5.21 -2.13 23.19
CA ASP A 24 -4.80 -1.20 24.23
C ASP A 24 -3.81 -0.16 23.70
N ARG A 25 -3.20 -0.43 22.54
CA ARG A 25 -2.27 0.49 21.87
C ARG A 25 -2.99 1.55 21.03
N ILE A 26 -3.48 2.58 21.70
CA ILE A 26 -4.24 3.67 21.08
C ILE A 26 -3.40 4.73 20.35
N CYS A 27 -2.08 4.59 20.27
CA CYS A 27 -1.19 5.51 19.56
C CYS A 27 0.10 4.82 19.07
N GLY A 28 0.78 5.45 18.10
CA GLY A 28 2.07 4.98 17.61
C GLY A 28 2.26 5.23 16.11
N GLN A 29 3.47 4.91 15.66
CA GLN A 29 3.84 4.90 14.24
C GLN A 29 4.52 3.57 13.92
N VAL A 30 4.36 3.13 12.68
CA VAL A 30 5.11 2.02 12.11
C VAL A 30 6.20 2.60 11.23
N HIS A 31 7.43 2.18 11.44
CA HIS A 31 8.59 2.47 10.61
C HIS A 31 8.93 1.22 9.81
N LEU A 32 9.06 1.34 8.49
CA LEU A 32 9.41 0.21 7.64
C LEU A 32 10.44 0.58 6.58
N ARG A 33 11.15 -0.44 6.10
CA ARG A 33 12.10 -0.32 5.00
C ARG A 33 11.82 -1.39 3.97
N GLN A 34 11.85 -0.96 2.71
CA GLN A 34 11.48 -1.79 1.57
C GLN A 34 12.47 -1.63 0.43
N HIS A 35 12.64 -2.68 -0.35
CA HIS A 35 13.32 -2.63 -1.65
C HIS A 35 12.41 -3.23 -2.70
N GLY A 36 12.59 -2.84 -3.96
CA GLY A 36 11.66 -3.29 -4.98
C GLY A 36 11.93 -2.71 -6.35
N ARG A 37 10.90 -2.78 -7.19
CA ARG A 37 10.88 -2.16 -8.51
C ARG A 37 9.60 -1.35 -8.66
N ILE A 38 9.70 -0.21 -9.34
CA ILE A 38 8.57 0.66 -9.63
C ILE A 38 8.56 1.07 -11.10
N ASN A 39 7.38 1.12 -11.69
CA ASN A 39 7.12 1.65 -13.01
C ASN A 39 6.39 2.99 -12.85
N LEU A 40 7.02 4.06 -13.31
CA LEU A 40 6.50 5.42 -13.23
C LEU A 40 5.69 5.82 -14.48
N GLY A 41 5.18 4.84 -15.22
CA GLY A 41 4.56 5.04 -16.53
C GLY A 41 5.59 5.33 -17.63
N LEU A 42 6.83 4.84 -17.45
CA LEU A 42 7.90 5.03 -18.42
C LEU A 42 7.67 4.16 -19.67
N PRO A 43 8.10 4.62 -20.87
CA PRO A 43 8.01 3.82 -22.09
C PRO A 43 8.67 2.44 -21.92
N HIS A 44 8.17 1.45 -22.67
CA HIS A 44 8.69 0.07 -22.69
C HIS A 44 8.66 -0.65 -21.34
N ASP A 45 7.75 -0.28 -20.44
CA ASP A 45 7.66 -0.86 -19.10
C ASP A 45 8.99 -0.77 -18.35
N ALA A 46 9.69 0.38 -18.45
CA ALA A 46 10.97 0.57 -17.78
C ALA A 46 10.79 0.62 -16.25
N TRP A 47 11.08 -0.51 -15.60
CA TRP A 47 11.06 -0.65 -14.15
C TRP A 47 12.37 -0.17 -13.52
N LEU A 48 12.26 0.76 -12.57
CA LEU A 48 13.39 1.24 -11.77
C LEU A 48 13.47 0.47 -10.46
N ALA A 49 14.64 -0.05 -10.13
CA ALA A 49 14.90 -0.56 -8.79
C ALA A 49 14.81 0.59 -7.76
N PHE A 50 14.31 0.31 -6.57
CA PHE A 50 14.25 1.29 -5.49
C PHE A 50 14.55 0.68 -4.12
N THR A 51 14.94 1.56 -3.20
CA THR A 51 14.92 1.33 -1.75
C THR A 51 14.16 2.47 -1.10
N ALA A 52 13.31 2.20 -0.12
CA ALA A 52 12.55 3.24 0.55
C ALA A 52 12.46 3.03 2.06
N GLU A 53 12.26 4.15 2.74
CA GLU A 53 11.89 4.24 4.14
C GLU A 53 10.50 4.84 4.22
N GLU A 54 9.68 4.32 5.13
CA GLU A 54 8.30 4.77 5.30
C GLU A 54 7.91 4.80 6.76
N ILE A 55 7.09 5.80 7.10
CA ILE A 55 6.50 5.95 8.42
C ILE A 55 4.99 6.02 8.24
N LEU A 56 4.24 5.15 8.90
CA LEU A 56 2.78 5.12 8.89
C LEU A 56 2.20 5.45 10.26
N SER A 57 1.12 6.21 10.29
CA SER A 57 0.36 6.47 11.51
C SER A 57 -0.65 5.37 11.80
N VAL A 58 -0.78 5.01 13.09
CA VAL A 58 -1.82 4.11 13.59
C VAL A 58 -3.16 4.83 13.73
N THR A 59 -3.17 6.11 14.08
CA THR A 59 -4.41 6.81 14.50
C THR A 59 -4.95 7.78 13.47
N ALA A 60 -4.24 7.98 12.36
CA ALA A 60 -4.62 8.91 11.31
C ALA A 60 -4.31 8.34 9.93
N CYS A 61 -5.04 8.80 8.92
CA CYS A 61 -4.67 8.57 7.53
C CYS A 61 -3.42 9.39 7.21
N ALA A 62 -2.25 8.89 7.61
CA ALA A 62 -1.00 9.60 7.44
C ALA A 62 0.15 8.63 7.17
N PHE A 63 1.00 9.01 6.23
CA PHE A 63 2.27 8.34 5.97
C PHE A 63 3.31 9.34 5.45
N SER A 64 4.58 9.00 5.59
CA SER A 64 5.68 9.68 4.90
C SER A 64 6.58 8.62 4.27
N TRP A 65 6.73 8.69 2.96
CA TRP A 65 7.52 7.76 2.17
C TRP A 65 8.65 8.50 1.46
N ARG A 66 9.85 7.93 1.56
CA ARG A 66 11.03 8.42 0.88
C ARG A 66 11.73 7.28 0.18
N ALA A 67 11.72 7.30 -1.15
CA ALA A 67 12.43 6.34 -1.98
C ALA A 67 13.64 6.92 -2.66
N ARG A 68 14.65 6.07 -2.85
CA ARG A 68 15.75 6.27 -3.78
C ARG A 68 15.63 5.26 -4.91
N LEU A 69 15.75 5.74 -6.15
CA LEU A 69 15.39 5.02 -7.36
C LEU A 69 16.51 5.04 -8.38
N GLY A 70 16.52 4.02 -9.24
CA GLY A 70 17.34 3.96 -10.45
C GLY A 70 18.82 3.69 -10.18
N PRO A 71 19.66 3.81 -11.22
CA PRO A 71 21.10 3.59 -11.11
C PRO A 71 21.72 4.45 -10.01
N ALA A 72 22.57 3.84 -9.19
CA ALA A 72 23.22 4.48 -8.04
C ALA A 72 22.26 5.19 -7.07
N GLN A 73 20.97 4.84 -7.05
CA GLN A 73 19.96 5.45 -6.17
C GLN A 73 19.88 6.98 -6.32
N ALA A 74 20.16 7.48 -7.53
CA ALA A 74 20.33 8.90 -7.80
C ALA A 74 19.03 9.70 -7.79
N VAL A 75 17.87 9.07 -8.03
CA VAL A 75 16.58 9.78 -8.01
C VAL A 75 15.93 9.61 -6.64
N VAL A 76 15.52 10.69 -6.00
CA VAL A 76 14.80 10.69 -4.73
C VAL A 76 13.36 11.08 -4.98
N MET A 77 12.42 10.25 -4.55
CA MET A 77 10.98 10.54 -4.58
C MET A 77 10.45 10.62 -3.15
N LEU A 78 9.62 11.62 -2.93
CA LEU A 78 8.90 11.87 -1.69
C LEU A 78 7.40 11.82 -1.96
N ASP A 79 6.69 11.14 -1.09
CA ASP A 79 5.23 11.14 -1.05
C ASP A 79 4.77 11.12 0.41
N SER A 80 3.76 11.89 0.76
CA SER A 80 3.21 11.88 2.12
C SER A 80 1.73 12.23 2.13
N LEU A 81 1.03 11.70 3.12
CA LEU A 81 -0.34 12.06 3.46
C LEU A 81 -0.33 12.58 4.89
N ASP A 82 -0.95 13.73 5.14
CA ASP A 82 -0.92 14.41 6.43
C ASP A 82 -2.32 14.43 7.04
N ALA A 83 -2.63 13.43 7.86
CA ALA A 83 -3.91 13.27 8.56
C ALA A 83 -5.14 13.41 7.64
N GLY A 84 -5.12 12.71 6.50
CA GLY A 84 -6.18 12.69 5.48
C GLY A 84 -6.13 13.85 4.49
N LYS A 85 -5.21 14.81 4.68
CA LYS A 85 -4.95 15.91 3.76
C LYS A 85 -3.74 15.59 2.88
N PRO A 86 -3.69 16.12 1.66
CA PRO A 86 -2.54 15.93 0.78
C PRO A 86 -1.28 16.45 1.43
N GLY A 87 -0.23 15.63 1.45
CA GLY A 87 1.07 16.01 1.97
C GLY A 87 2.03 16.39 0.85
N ARG A 88 3.32 16.18 1.10
CA ARG A 88 4.39 16.47 0.15
C ARG A 88 4.38 15.46 -0.98
N PHE A 89 4.64 15.95 -2.18
CA PHE A 89 5.00 15.13 -3.32
C PHE A 89 6.16 15.80 -4.04
N GLY A 90 7.18 15.03 -4.42
CA GLY A 90 8.29 15.59 -5.18
C GLY A 90 9.28 14.56 -5.66
N VAL A 91 9.93 14.88 -6.78
CA VAL A 91 11.00 14.07 -7.37
C VAL A 91 12.22 14.95 -7.55
N SER A 92 13.41 14.43 -7.24
CA SER A 92 14.67 15.16 -7.39
C SER A 92 15.83 14.25 -7.79
N ALA A 93 16.76 14.77 -8.60
CA ALA A 93 18.05 14.15 -8.82
C ALA A 93 18.98 14.50 -7.66
N PHE A 94 19.71 13.49 -7.18
CA PHE A 94 20.64 13.50 -6.05
C PHE A 94 20.05 14.10 -4.77
N GLY A 95 18.72 14.11 -4.64
CA GLY A 95 18.01 14.72 -3.52
C GLY A 95 18.03 16.26 -3.49
N ARG A 96 18.50 16.93 -4.56
CA ARG A 96 18.74 18.38 -4.57
C ARG A 96 18.15 19.10 -5.78
N VAL A 97 18.22 18.49 -6.96
CA VAL A 97 17.79 19.13 -8.22
C VAL A 97 16.37 18.66 -8.52
N PRO A 98 15.33 19.51 -8.44
CA PRO A 98 13.96 19.09 -8.72
C PRO A 98 13.81 18.54 -10.14
N ILE A 99 13.14 17.40 -10.28
CA ILE A 99 12.75 16.84 -11.57
C ILE A 99 11.26 17.15 -11.75
N PRO A 100 10.86 17.83 -12.83
CA PRO A 100 9.45 18.01 -13.17
C PRO A 100 8.78 16.64 -13.36
N PHE A 101 8.07 16.21 -12.33
CA PHE A 101 7.28 15.00 -12.31
C PHE A 101 6.01 15.37 -11.55
N ALA A 102 4.99 15.77 -12.29
CA ALA A 102 3.74 16.25 -11.69
C ALA A 102 2.64 15.22 -11.97
N PRO A 103 2.10 14.55 -10.94
CA PRO A 103 0.73 14.07 -11.05
C PRO A 103 -0.16 15.28 -11.35
N ARG A 104 -1.26 15.07 -12.08
CA ARG A 104 -2.26 16.13 -12.23
C ARG A 104 -2.62 16.64 -10.83
N PRO A 105 -2.55 17.95 -10.52
CA PRO A 105 -2.68 18.44 -9.13
C PRO A 105 -3.96 17.96 -8.41
N GLN A 106 -5.05 17.81 -9.17
CA GLN A 106 -6.34 17.31 -8.67
C GLN A 106 -6.33 15.80 -8.34
N ALA A 107 -5.40 15.03 -8.91
CA ALA A 107 -5.28 13.60 -8.69
C ALA A 107 -4.41 13.25 -7.47
N LEU A 108 -3.54 14.17 -7.02
CA LEU A 108 -2.62 13.92 -5.91
C LEU A 108 -3.34 13.57 -4.60
N PRO A 109 -4.32 14.36 -4.11
CA PRO A 109 -5.09 14.04 -2.90
C PRO A 109 -5.66 12.63 -2.91
N ARG A 110 -6.26 12.26 -4.05
CA ARG A 110 -6.87 10.95 -4.27
C ARG A 110 -5.81 9.85 -4.23
N SER A 111 -4.71 10.02 -4.96
CA SER A 111 -3.64 9.02 -5.05
C SER A 111 -2.99 8.71 -3.70
N GLN A 112 -2.76 9.72 -2.87
CA GLN A 112 -2.17 9.55 -1.54
C GLN A 112 -3.11 8.80 -0.59
N ARG A 113 -4.43 9.09 -0.64
CA ARG A 113 -5.40 8.33 0.15
C ARG A 113 -5.55 6.90 -0.36
N LEU A 114 -5.54 6.67 -1.68
CA LEU A 114 -5.55 5.32 -2.26
C LEU A 114 -4.35 4.52 -1.78
N ARG A 115 -3.16 5.12 -1.82
CA ARG A 115 -1.93 4.51 -1.30
C ARG A 115 -2.05 4.16 0.19
N TYR A 116 -2.54 5.08 1.01
CA TYR A 116 -2.77 4.80 2.42
C TYR A 116 -3.67 3.59 2.65
N LEU A 117 -4.78 3.46 1.89
CA LEU A 117 -5.66 2.29 2.00
C LEU A 117 -4.96 0.98 1.59
N THR A 118 -4.05 1.01 0.61
CA THR A 118 -3.24 -0.17 0.24
C THR A 118 -2.20 -0.56 1.29
N GLU A 119 -1.77 0.37 2.13
CA GLU A 119 -0.74 0.09 3.13
C GLU A 119 -1.30 -0.36 4.49
N LEU A 120 -2.62 -0.34 4.69
CA LEU A 120 -3.25 -0.80 5.93
C LEU A 120 -2.84 -2.22 6.38
N PRO A 121 -2.58 -3.21 5.50
CA PRO A 121 -2.05 -4.52 5.92
C PRO A 121 -0.67 -4.44 6.60
N LEU A 122 0.09 -3.36 6.39
CA LEU A 122 1.39 -3.10 7.03
C LEU A 122 1.26 -2.45 8.41
N VAL A 123 0.07 -1.97 8.76
CA VAL A 123 -0.24 -1.34 10.06
C VAL A 123 -1.61 -1.84 10.58
N PRO A 124 -1.72 -3.12 10.98
CA PRO A 124 -2.99 -3.71 11.41
C PRO A 124 -3.71 -2.92 12.51
N ASP A 125 -2.97 -2.31 13.43
CA ASP A 125 -3.47 -1.48 14.51
C ASP A 125 -4.29 -0.28 14.01
N ALA A 126 -4.01 0.24 12.81
CA ALA A 126 -4.80 1.33 12.24
C ALA A 126 -6.25 0.93 11.97
N MET A 127 -6.54 -0.36 11.75
CA MET A 127 -7.91 -0.85 11.57
C MET A 127 -8.74 -0.69 12.85
N LEU A 128 -8.10 -0.71 14.03
CA LEU A 128 -8.74 -0.50 15.34
C LEU A 128 -8.73 0.96 15.80
N HIS A 129 -7.75 1.75 15.39
CA HIS A 129 -7.49 3.03 16.06
C HIS A 129 -7.66 4.25 15.15
N ASN A 130 -7.63 4.08 13.82
CA ASN A 130 -7.87 5.19 12.90
C ASN A 130 -9.37 5.45 12.71
N ARG A 131 -9.87 6.51 13.37
CA ARG A 131 -11.27 6.93 13.29
C ARG A 131 -11.67 7.60 11.97
N ALA A 132 -10.70 7.93 11.11
CA ALA A 132 -10.97 8.46 9.77
C ALA A 132 -11.27 7.35 8.74
N LEU A 133 -11.16 6.09 9.14
CA LEU A 133 -11.56 4.94 8.35
C LEU A 133 -13.02 4.60 8.62
N ARG A 134 -13.79 4.43 7.54
CA ARG A 134 -15.15 3.91 7.57
C ARG A 134 -15.14 2.51 7.00
N TRP A 135 -15.66 1.56 7.75
CA TRP A 135 -15.66 0.17 7.35
C TRP A 135 -17.06 -0.37 7.18
N GLU A 136 -17.22 -1.26 6.21
CA GLU A 136 -18.44 -2.00 5.92
C GLU A 136 -18.05 -3.45 5.64
N GLU A 137 -18.81 -4.38 6.20
CA GLU A 137 -18.71 -5.80 5.87
C GLU A 137 -19.59 -6.08 4.65
N ILE A 138 -18.99 -6.59 3.58
CA ILE A 138 -19.72 -6.93 2.35
C ILE A 138 -20.21 -8.37 2.43
N ASP A 139 -19.30 -9.28 2.79
CA ASP A 139 -19.53 -10.70 3.05
C ASP A 139 -18.40 -11.26 3.94
N GLU A 140 -18.42 -12.56 4.21
CA GLU A 140 -17.47 -13.26 5.09
C GLU A 140 -15.99 -13.08 4.70
N SER A 141 -15.71 -12.83 3.42
CA SER A 141 -14.36 -12.72 2.86
C SER A 141 -14.03 -11.32 2.33
N HIS A 142 -14.99 -10.39 2.37
CA HIS A 142 -14.84 -9.06 1.79
C HIS A 142 -15.21 -7.93 2.76
N LEU A 143 -14.26 -7.01 2.97
CA LEU A 143 -14.46 -5.82 3.78
C LEU A 143 -14.21 -4.57 2.93
N ARG A 144 -15.12 -3.59 2.97
CA ARG A 144 -14.90 -2.28 2.36
C ARG A 144 -14.31 -1.33 3.39
N VAL A 145 -13.32 -0.56 2.98
CA VAL A 145 -12.78 0.57 3.75
C VAL A 145 -12.83 1.84 2.91
N ALA A 146 -13.25 2.93 3.54
CA ALA A 146 -13.33 4.25 2.92
C ALA A 146 -12.69 5.32 3.80
N THR A 147 -12.13 6.35 3.16
CA THR A 147 -11.64 7.57 3.84
C THR A 147 -11.85 8.80 2.97
N GLY A 148 -11.70 10.00 3.54
CA GLY A 148 -12.10 11.26 2.91
C GLY A 148 -13.57 11.62 3.16
N LEU A 149 -14.05 12.69 2.55
CA LEU A 149 -15.41 13.21 2.72
C LEU A 149 -15.98 13.68 1.37
N GLY A 150 -17.27 13.44 1.14
CA GLY A 150 -17.95 13.89 -0.08
C GLY A 150 -17.28 13.36 -1.35
N ALA A 151 -17.10 14.24 -2.34
CA ALA A 151 -16.49 13.92 -3.63
C ALA A 151 -15.02 13.44 -3.54
N GLU A 152 -14.35 13.71 -2.42
CA GLU A 152 -12.95 13.33 -2.16
C GLU A 152 -12.82 11.94 -1.52
N THR A 153 -13.94 11.22 -1.36
CA THR A 153 -13.97 9.88 -0.79
C THR A 153 -13.26 8.89 -1.71
N VAL A 154 -12.37 8.09 -1.12
CA VAL A 154 -11.78 6.93 -1.78
C VAL A 154 -12.15 5.67 -1.00
N GLU A 155 -12.32 4.58 -1.74
CA GLU A 155 -12.75 3.31 -1.19
C GLU A 155 -11.88 2.18 -1.74
N ALA A 156 -11.70 1.16 -0.92
CA ALA A 156 -11.02 -0.07 -1.27
C ALA A 156 -11.82 -1.24 -0.72
N THR A 157 -11.82 -2.36 -1.45
CA THR A 157 -12.32 -3.64 -0.93
C THR A 157 -11.15 -4.57 -0.67
N PHE A 158 -11.12 -5.11 0.55
CA PHE A 158 -10.17 -6.11 0.99
C PHE A 158 -10.78 -7.46 0.73
N THR A 159 -10.00 -8.37 0.16
CA THR A 159 -10.34 -9.79 0.04
C THR A 159 -9.47 -10.57 1.01
N LEU A 160 -10.10 -11.35 1.87
CA LEU A 160 -9.43 -12.21 2.83
C LEU A 160 -9.07 -13.55 2.15
N GLY A 161 -7.85 -14.01 2.37
CA GLY A 161 -7.40 -15.34 1.95
C GLY A 161 -7.90 -16.44 2.88
N ALA A 162 -7.54 -17.70 2.57
CA ALA A 162 -7.95 -18.87 3.34
C ALA A 162 -7.55 -18.80 4.84
N GLU A 163 -6.44 -18.14 5.15
CA GLU A 163 -5.98 -17.92 6.53
C GLU A 163 -6.64 -16.72 7.22
N GLY A 164 -7.64 -16.09 6.59
CA GLY A 164 -8.35 -14.92 7.12
C GLY A 164 -7.50 -13.64 7.17
N ARG A 165 -6.33 -13.62 6.51
CA ARG A 165 -5.46 -12.44 6.33
C ARG A 165 -5.83 -11.73 5.03
N VAL A 166 -5.43 -10.46 4.89
CA VAL A 166 -5.66 -9.72 3.65
C VAL A 166 -4.82 -10.34 2.52
N ALA A 167 -5.46 -10.93 1.52
CA ALA A 167 -4.77 -11.50 0.36
C ALA A 167 -4.62 -10.47 -0.76
N SER A 168 -5.67 -9.66 -0.96
CA SER A 168 -5.66 -8.60 -1.96
C SER A 168 -6.54 -7.42 -1.58
N ILE A 169 -6.28 -6.30 -2.24
CA ILE A 169 -7.06 -5.09 -2.14
C ILE A 169 -7.41 -4.64 -3.56
N PHE A 170 -8.68 -4.27 -3.78
CA PHE A 170 -9.17 -3.69 -5.02
C PHE A 170 -9.69 -2.28 -4.78
N LEU A 171 -9.25 -1.32 -5.60
CA LEU A 171 -9.72 0.05 -5.59
C LEU A 171 -10.28 0.38 -6.98
N PRO A 172 -11.58 0.71 -7.11
CA PRO A 172 -12.19 0.94 -8.41
C PRO A 172 -11.68 2.22 -9.09
N ASP A 173 -11.55 2.18 -10.42
CA ASP A 173 -11.45 3.38 -11.23
C ASP A 173 -12.82 4.05 -11.32
N PRO A 174 -13.02 5.24 -10.73
CA PRO A 174 -14.33 5.89 -10.67
C PRO A 174 -14.85 6.27 -12.07
N TRP A 175 -13.96 6.39 -13.05
CA TRP A 175 -14.31 6.78 -14.43
C TRP A 175 -14.60 5.60 -15.33
N ASN A 176 -14.25 4.38 -14.90
CA ASN A 176 -14.40 3.16 -15.70
C ASN A 176 -14.83 1.97 -14.83
N PHE A 177 -15.85 2.22 -13.99
CA PHE A 177 -16.41 1.21 -13.11
C PHE A 177 -17.47 0.39 -13.85
N SER A 178 -17.20 -0.90 -14.08
CA SER A 178 -18.23 -1.85 -14.50
C SER A 178 -19.03 -2.35 -13.30
N SER A 179 -20.31 -2.67 -13.49
CA SER A 179 -21.15 -3.30 -12.47
C SER A 179 -20.63 -4.68 -12.01
N ARG A 180 -19.80 -5.32 -12.84
CA ARG A 180 -19.08 -6.56 -12.54
C ARG A 180 -17.70 -6.28 -11.93
N ARG A 181 -17.47 -6.78 -10.72
CA ARG A 181 -16.22 -6.57 -9.93
C ARG A 181 -15.02 -7.30 -10.55
N ASP A 182 -15.27 -8.46 -11.14
CA ASP A 182 -14.28 -9.31 -11.82
C ASP A 182 -13.70 -8.67 -13.08
N THR A 183 -14.42 -7.73 -13.71
CA THR A 183 -13.97 -7.01 -14.92
C THR A 183 -13.67 -5.53 -14.71
N ALA A 184 -13.91 -5.00 -13.50
CA ALA A 184 -13.77 -3.57 -13.23
C ALA A 184 -12.31 -3.09 -13.39
N ALA A 185 -12.12 -1.98 -14.10
CA ALA A 185 -10.84 -1.29 -14.14
C ALA A 185 -10.55 -0.68 -12.76
N GLY A 186 -9.27 -0.64 -12.38
CA GLY A 186 -8.88 -0.12 -11.08
C GLY A 186 -7.48 -0.54 -10.66
N TRP A 187 -7.18 -0.31 -9.39
CA TRP A 187 -5.91 -0.66 -8.76
C TRP A 187 -6.09 -1.93 -7.94
N PHE A 188 -5.10 -2.80 -8.04
CA PHE A 188 -5.05 -4.08 -7.36
C PHE A 188 -3.73 -4.17 -6.61
N GLY A 189 -3.81 -4.46 -5.33
CA GLY A 189 -2.67 -4.85 -4.51
C GLY A 189 -2.81 -6.30 -4.09
N SER A 190 -1.76 -7.10 -4.16
CA SER A 190 -1.67 -8.42 -3.55
C SER A 190 -0.62 -8.42 -2.45
N TYR A 191 -0.87 -9.25 -1.42
CA TYR A 191 -0.06 -9.34 -0.22
C TYR A 191 0.30 -10.80 0.02
N ALA A 192 1.59 -11.07 0.18
CA ALA A 192 2.11 -12.41 0.34
C ALA A 192 3.27 -12.42 1.34
N ASP A 193 3.80 -13.63 1.58
CA ASP A 193 4.94 -13.87 2.47
C ASP A 193 4.75 -13.28 3.86
N TYR A 194 3.55 -13.48 4.41
CA TYR A 194 3.22 -13.04 5.75
C TYR A 194 4.15 -13.67 6.77
N ASP A 195 4.74 -12.83 7.61
CA ASP A 195 5.54 -13.25 8.77
C ASP A 195 5.13 -12.48 10.01
N ARG A 196 5.45 -13.03 11.18
CA ARG A 196 5.00 -12.50 12.46
C ARG A 196 6.09 -11.70 13.16
N ILE A 197 5.86 -10.41 13.37
CA ILE A 197 6.75 -9.51 14.11
C ILE A 197 6.01 -9.02 15.34
N ARG A 198 6.51 -9.33 16.54
CA ARG A 198 5.91 -8.89 17.82
C ARG A 198 4.39 -9.12 17.86
N ASN A 199 4.00 -10.35 17.55
CA ASN A 199 2.63 -10.85 17.43
C ASN A 199 1.80 -10.33 16.24
N ARG A 200 2.33 -9.44 15.39
CA ARG A 200 1.62 -8.90 14.21
C ARG A 200 1.97 -9.66 12.95
N TRP A 201 0.95 -10.04 12.18
CA TRP A 201 1.12 -10.61 10.85
C TRP A 201 1.31 -9.50 9.82
N ILE A 202 2.52 -9.40 9.27
CA ILE A 202 2.90 -8.36 8.31
C ILE A 202 3.23 -9.04 6.97
N PRO A 203 2.67 -8.59 5.84
CA PRO A 203 3.05 -9.11 4.53
C PRO A 203 4.44 -8.58 4.15
N PHE A 204 5.37 -9.48 3.82
CA PHE A 204 6.70 -9.08 3.38
C PHE A 204 6.78 -8.83 1.87
N HIS A 205 5.78 -9.26 1.11
CA HIS A 205 5.71 -9.04 -0.33
C HIS A 205 4.42 -8.30 -0.70
N THR A 206 4.57 -7.23 -1.49
CA THR A 206 3.45 -6.46 -2.03
C THR A 206 3.66 -6.26 -3.53
N ASP A 207 2.65 -6.60 -4.32
CA ASP A 207 2.60 -6.31 -5.76
C ASP A 207 1.38 -5.44 -6.04
N VAL A 208 1.60 -4.30 -6.69
CA VAL A 208 0.54 -3.37 -7.08
C VAL A 208 0.54 -3.21 -8.59
N HIS A 209 -0.62 -3.43 -9.19
CA HIS A 209 -0.86 -3.21 -10.61
C HIS A 209 -2.18 -2.45 -10.83
N ARG A 210 -2.27 -1.80 -11.98
CA ARG A 210 -3.50 -1.22 -12.49
C ARG A 210 -4.08 -2.14 -13.55
N ARG A 211 -5.32 -2.55 -13.38
CA ARG A 211 -6.08 -3.28 -14.40
C ARG A 211 -6.84 -2.30 -15.27
N LEU A 212 -6.69 -2.47 -16.58
CA LEU A 212 -7.46 -1.82 -17.64
C LEU A 212 -8.37 -2.87 -18.30
N ALA A 213 -9.22 -2.44 -19.24
CA ALA A 213 -10.18 -3.34 -19.89
C ALA A 213 -9.53 -4.50 -20.66
N ASP A 214 -8.33 -4.27 -21.21
CA ASP A 214 -7.63 -5.17 -22.13
C ASP A 214 -6.28 -5.68 -21.59
N ARG A 215 -5.73 -5.04 -20.55
CA ARG A 215 -4.40 -5.38 -19.99
C ARG A 215 -4.25 -4.98 -18.53
N SER A 216 -3.22 -5.53 -17.88
CA SER A 216 -2.73 -5.05 -16.58
C SER A 216 -1.38 -4.35 -16.73
N ILE A 217 -1.17 -3.28 -15.97
CA ILE A 217 0.06 -2.49 -15.93
C ILE A 217 0.59 -2.57 -14.51
N GLY A 218 1.73 -3.21 -14.29
CA GLY A 218 2.40 -3.21 -12.99
C GLY A 218 2.85 -1.80 -12.62
N LEU A 219 2.64 -1.42 -11.37
CA LEU A 219 3.00 -0.10 -10.82
C LEU A 219 4.20 -0.22 -9.90
N TRP A 220 4.15 -1.10 -8.89
CA TRP A 220 5.31 -1.41 -8.07
C TRP A 220 5.25 -2.82 -7.49
N VAL A 221 6.41 -3.39 -7.23
CA VAL A 221 6.59 -4.60 -6.42
C VAL A 221 7.59 -4.27 -5.33
N ALA A 222 7.26 -4.57 -4.09
CA ALA A 222 8.05 -4.25 -2.92
C ALA A 222 8.25 -5.48 -2.02
N THR A 223 9.43 -5.55 -1.41
CA THR A 223 9.74 -6.51 -0.36
C THR A 223 10.21 -5.75 0.87
N LEU A 224 9.58 -6.02 2.01
CA LEU A 224 10.02 -5.52 3.30
C LEU A 224 11.29 -6.23 3.75
N PHE A 225 12.18 -5.49 4.39
CA PHE A 225 13.34 -6.08 5.07
C PHE A 225 13.53 -5.55 6.49
N ASP A 226 12.76 -4.54 6.89
CA ASP A 226 12.70 -4.02 8.25
C ASP A 226 11.29 -3.47 8.52
N TRP A 227 10.79 -3.72 9.73
CA TRP A 227 9.49 -3.26 10.20
C TRP A 227 9.53 -3.14 11.72
N GLN A 228 9.15 -1.98 12.22
CA GLN A 228 9.21 -1.63 13.62
C GLN A 228 8.01 -0.75 13.98
N MET A 229 7.56 -0.83 15.22
CA MET A 229 6.52 0.04 15.74
C MET A 229 7.04 0.83 16.93
N SER A 230 6.79 2.13 16.95
CA SER A 230 7.21 3.00 18.04
C SER A 230 6.63 2.54 19.39
N GLY A 231 7.45 2.56 20.43
CA GLY A 231 7.06 2.08 21.77
C GLY A 231 7.23 0.59 21.98
N ASP A 232 7.40 -0.21 20.91
CA ASP A 232 8.01 -1.53 21.07
C ASP A 232 9.51 -1.33 21.25
N GLY A 233 9.97 -1.20 22.50
CA GLY A 233 11.34 -0.83 22.88
C GLY A 233 12.39 -1.31 21.89
N LEU A 234 13.32 -0.43 21.51
CA LEU A 234 14.37 -0.64 20.50
C LEU A 234 14.86 -2.09 20.53
N ALA A 235 14.34 -2.93 19.64
CA ALA A 235 15.08 -4.12 19.31
C ALA A 235 16.29 -3.57 18.56
N ALA A 236 17.49 -3.85 19.06
CA ALA A 236 18.65 -3.86 18.18
C ALA A 236 18.22 -4.62 16.91
N PRO A 237 18.53 -4.14 15.70
CA PRO A 237 18.22 -4.88 14.49
C PRO A 237 18.78 -6.28 14.70
N GLY A 238 17.89 -7.25 14.96
CA GLY A 238 18.29 -8.64 14.95
C GLY A 238 18.86 -8.89 13.56
N PRO A 239 19.86 -9.76 13.41
CA PRO A 239 20.28 -10.16 12.08
C PRO A 239 19.08 -10.84 11.42
N SER A 240 18.24 -10.05 10.75
CA SER A 240 17.48 -10.52 9.61
C SER A 240 18.55 -11.01 8.68
N ALA A 241 18.85 -12.32 8.73
CA ALA A 241 19.69 -12.96 7.75
C ALA A 241 19.21 -12.42 6.40
N PRO A 242 20.08 -11.87 5.56
CA PRO A 242 19.66 -11.30 4.29
C PRO A 242 18.84 -12.38 3.59
N ARG A 243 17.52 -12.19 3.52
CA ARG A 243 16.68 -13.10 2.75
C ARG A 243 17.22 -12.98 1.35
N ARG A 244 17.77 -14.08 0.83
CA ARG A 244 18.37 -14.12 -0.49
C ARG A 244 17.40 -13.44 -1.43
N MET A 245 17.88 -12.41 -2.13
CA MET A 245 17.19 -11.83 -3.25
C MET A 245 16.70 -13.00 -4.12
N PRO A 246 15.39 -13.11 -4.42
CA PRO A 246 14.98 -14.03 -5.46
C PRO A 246 15.82 -13.69 -6.71
N PRO A 247 16.38 -14.68 -7.41
CA PRO A 247 17.06 -14.40 -8.67
C PRO A 247 16.10 -13.58 -9.54
N ALA A 248 16.64 -12.61 -10.28
CA ALA A 248 15.85 -11.83 -11.21
C ALA A 248 14.98 -12.79 -12.04
N ALA A 249 13.65 -12.61 -12.00
CA ALA A 249 12.75 -13.43 -12.78
C ALA A 249 13.24 -13.42 -14.22
N ALA A 250 13.46 -14.61 -14.78
CA ALA A 250 13.87 -14.76 -16.17
C ALA A 250 12.89 -13.97 -17.05
N PRO A 251 13.37 -13.25 -18.08
CA PRO A 251 12.47 -12.60 -19.02
C PRO A 251 11.48 -13.63 -19.56
N PRO A 252 10.19 -13.25 -19.75
CA PRO A 252 9.22 -14.16 -20.34
C PRO A 252 9.76 -14.68 -21.68
N PRO A 253 9.52 -15.96 -22.02
CA PRO A 253 9.97 -16.51 -23.27
C PRO A 253 9.43 -15.63 -24.42
N PRO A 254 10.24 -15.39 -25.47
CA PRO A 254 9.76 -14.65 -26.64
C PRO A 254 8.49 -15.33 -27.15
N LEU A 255 7.47 -14.53 -27.43
CA LEU A 255 6.24 -14.97 -28.08
C LEU A 255 6.62 -15.71 -29.37
N GLN A 256 6.49 -17.04 -29.35
CA GLN A 256 6.62 -17.85 -30.56
C GLN A 256 5.41 -17.54 -31.44
N GLY A 257 5.65 -16.86 -32.56
CA GLY A 257 4.63 -16.68 -33.59
C GLY A 257 4.67 -15.34 -34.31
N ALA A 258 5.80 -15.02 -34.94
CA ALA A 258 5.81 -14.18 -36.14
C ALA A 258 7.08 -14.54 -36.92
N THR A 259 6.99 -15.60 -37.72
CA THR A 259 7.92 -15.89 -38.82
C THR A 259 7.65 -14.87 -39.94
N PRO A 260 8.65 -14.55 -40.78
CA PRO A 260 8.88 -13.24 -41.40
C PRO A 260 7.86 -12.85 -42.49
#